data_AF-A0A3S4ZSY6-F1
#
_entry.id   AF-A0A3S4ZSY6-F1
#
_cell.length_a   1.000
_cell.length_b   1.000
_cell.length_c   1.000
_cell.angle_alpha   90.00
_cell.angle_beta   90.00
_cell.angle_gamma   90.00
#
_symmetry.space_group_name_H-M   'P 1'
#
loop_
_entity.id
_entity.type
_entity.pdbx_description
1 polymer ?
#
loop_
_entity_poly.entity_id
_entity_poly.type
_entity_poly.pdbx_seq_one_letter_code
_entity_poly.pdbx_strand_id
1 'polypeptide(L)'
;MIHQRSGSGLRYLELPSDLITVPVLEELGNRCVNLRYLTLDFSNAMQLHDFNELLAFPSSLSYLCICLSDVIFMEGLMRKIYPCLSSIEVMHLIGEPRPRLHSHTISCLCANSGHRDLTKSPNETLTCIWVT
;
A
#
# COMPACT_ATOMS: atom_id res chain seq x y z
N MET A 1 -16.86 4.33 -13.05
CA MET A 1 -16.09 4.71 -14.25
C MET A 1 -14.94 3.73 -14.56
N ILE A 2 -15.12 2.41 -14.39
CA ILE A 2 -14.17 1.35 -14.85
C ILE A 2 -14.86 0.40 -15.85
N HIS A 3 -15.94 0.84 -16.49
CA HIS A 3 -16.80 -0.07 -17.26
C HIS A 3 -16.41 -0.24 -18.75
N GLN A 4 -15.31 0.38 -19.23
CA GLN A 4 -15.06 0.44 -20.68
C GLN A 4 -13.61 0.30 -21.15
N ARG A 5 -12.64 0.02 -20.28
CA ARG A 5 -11.27 -0.32 -20.70
C ARG A 5 -10.95 -1.70 -20.16
N SER A 6 -10.70 -2.65 -21.06
CA SER A 6 -10.22 -3.99 -20.75
C SER A 6 -9.16 -3.92 -19.65
N GLY A 7 -9.47 -4.41 -18.45
CA GLY A 7 -8.57 -4.37 -17.28
C GLY A 7 -7.22 -5.05 -17.53
N SER A 8 -7.12 -5.86 -18.60
CA SER A 8 -5.89 -6.46 -19.08
C SER A 8 -4.84 -5.45 -19.60
N GLY A 9 -5.19 -4.21 -19.90
CA GLY A 9 -4.21 -3.20 -20.34
C GLY A 9 -3.63 -2.35 -19.21
N LEU A 10 -4.29 -2.32 -18.05
CA LEU A 10 -3.95 -1.39 -16.98
C LEU A 10 -2.73 -1.91 -16.20
N ARG A 11 -1.62 -1.16 -16.27
CA ARG A 11 -0.36 -1.50 -15.57
C ARG A 11 -0.06 -0.58 -14.39
N TYR A 12 -0.54 0.66 -14.44
CA TYR A 12 -0.30 1.71 -13.46
C TYR A 12 -1.62 2.31 -13.01
N LEU A 13 -1.80 2.49 -11.72
CA LEU A 13 -2.97 3.15 -11.16
C LEU A 13 -2.61 3.90 -9.87
N GLU A 14 -3.15 5.10 -9.73
CA GLU A 14 -3.13 5.85 -8.48
C GLU A 14 -4.58 6.10 -8.06
N LEU A 15 -4.90 5.74 -6.82
CA LEU A 15 -6.24 5.92 -6.26
C LEU A 15 -6.21 6.98 -5.16
N PRO A 16 -6.99 8.07 -5.29
CA PRO A 16 -7.23 9.01 -4.20
C PRO A 16 -8.13 8.36 -3.13
N SER A 17 -8.03 8.83 -1.89
CA SER A 17 -8.70 8.28 -0.70
C SER A 17 -10.17 7.95 -0.92
N ASP A 18 -10.92 8.84 -1.58
CA ASP A 18 -12.37 8.72 -1.77
C ASP A 18 -12.77 7.56 -2.69
N LEU A 19 -11.83 7.05 -3.49
CA LEU A 19 -12.03 5.91 -4.38
C LEU A 19 -11.51 4.58 -3.80
N ILE A 20 -10.79 4.62 -2.67
CA ILE A 20 -10.24 3.42 -2.04
C ILE A 20 -11.31 2.75 -1.18
N THR A 21 -12.22 2.05 -1.84
CA THR A 21 -13.34 1.33 -1.24
C THR A 21 -13.22 -0.17 -1.50
N VAL A 22 -13.89 -1.00 -0.68
CA VAL A 22 -13.91 -2.46 -0.86
C VAL A 22 -14.30 -2.86 -2.30
N PRO A 23 -15.42 -2.38 -2.88
CA PRO A 23 -15.82 -2.80 -4.22
C PRO A 23 -14.80 -2.44 -5.31
N VAL A 24 -14.15 -1.28 -5.19
CA VAL A 24 -13.13 -0.85 -6.15
C VAL A 24 -11.89 -1.73 -6.06
N LEU A 25 -11.40 -2.02 -4.85
CA LEU A 25 -10.24 -2.89 -4.67
C LEU A 25 -10.51 -4.32 -5.14
N GLU A 26 -11.72 -4.86 -4.91
CA GLU A 26 -12.12 -6.17 -5.43
C GLU A 26 -12.23 -6.16 -6.95
N GLU A 27 -12.77 -5.10 -7.55
CA GLU A 27 -12.83 -4.96 -9.00
C GLU A 27 -11.42 -4.97 -9.61
N LEU A 28 -10.47 -4.26 -9.00
CA LEU A 28 -9.06 -4.28 -9.42
C LEU A 28 -8.44 -5.67 -9.27
N GLY A 29 -8.63 -6.32 -8.12
CA GLY A 29 -8.11 -7.66 -7.86
C GLY A 29 -8.62 -8.71 -8.87
N ASN A 30 -9.89 -8.58 -9.28
CA ASN A 30 -10.54 -9.55 -10.18
C ASN A 30 -10.35 -9.23 -11.67
N ARG A 31 -10.26 -7.96 -12.07
CA ARG A 31 -10.28 -7.55 -13.49
C ARG A 31 -8.95 -7.02 -14.00
N CYS A 32 -8.10 -6.50 -13.14
CA CYS A 32 -6.84 -5.84 -13.50
C CYS A 32 -5.63 -6.74 -13.28
N VAL A 33 -5.62 -7.92 -13.90
CA VAL A 33 -4.57 -8.94 -13.73
C VAL A 33 -3.16 -8.48 -14.15
N ASN A 34 -3.06 -7.44 -14.98
CA ASN A 34 -1.79 -6.89 -15.45
C ASN A 34 -1.34 -5.64 -14.66
N LEU A 35 -2.05 -5.29 -13.58
CA LEU A 35 -1.68 -4.16 -12.72
C LEU A 35 -0.37 -4.49 -12.00
N ARG A 36 0.65 -3.67 -12.22
CA ARG A 36 2.00 -3.83 -11.65
C ARG A 36 2.36 -2.73 -10.66
N TYR A 37 1.80 -1.53 -10.84
CA TYR A 37 2.09 -0.36 -10.02
C TYR A 37 0.80 0.21 -9.48
N LEU A 38 0.68 0.24 -8.15
CA LEU A 38 -0.48 0.80 -7.46
C LEU A 38 -0.04 1.80 -6.40
N THR A 39 -0.60 3.01 -6.46
CA THR A 39 -0.50 3.99 -5.38
C THR A 39 -1.87 4.13 -4.72
N LEU A 40 -1.91 3.94 -3.40
CA LEU A 40 -3.07 4.18 -2.54
C LEU A 40 -2.81 5.45 -1.74
N ASP A 41 -3.50 6.53 -2.08
CA ASP A 41 -3.31 7.83 -1.45
C ASP A 41 -4.35 8.07 -0.35
N PHE A 42 -3.97 7.81 0.90
CA PHE A 42 -4.76 8.13 2.08
C PHE A 42 -4.30 9.43 2.77
N SER A 43 -3.50 10.29 2.12
CA SER A 43 -2.97 11.52 2.72
C SER A 43 -4.07 12.45 3.27
N ASN A 44 -5.21 12.51 2.59
CA ASN A 44 -6.37 13.31 3.00
C ASN A 44 -7.45 12.49 3.74
N ALA A 45 -7.20 11.20 3.98
CA ALA A 45 -8.18 10.34 4.62
C ALA A 45 -8.25 10.63 6.12
N MET A 46 -9.43 11.01 6.60
CA MET A 46 -9.71 11.14 8.04
C MET A 46 -10.00 9.79 8.71
N GLN A 47 -10.49 8.83 7.92
CA GLN A 47 -10.83 7.48 8.35
C GLN A 47 -10.67 6.51 7.18
N LEU A 48 -10.35 5.26 7.48
CA LEU A 48 -10.30 4.17 6.51
C LEU A 48 -11.66 3.46 6.44
N HIS A 49 -12.00 2.99 5.25
CA HIS A 49 -13.03 1.96 5.10
C HIS A 49 -12.66 0.70 5.89
N ASP A 50 -13.67 -0.02 6.36
CA ASP A 50 -13.44 -1.34 6.92
C ASP A 50 -13.14 -2.33 5.79
N PHE A 51 -11.91 -2.82 5.74
CA PHE A 51 -11.43 -3.79 4.75
C PHE A 51 -11.47 -5.23 5.25
N ASN A 52 -12.08 -5.53 6.41
CA ASN A 52 -12.15 -6.89 6.95
C ASN A 52 -12.84 -7.87 5.97
N GLU A 53 -13.87 -7.41 5.26
CA GLU A 53 -14.62 -8.19 4.27
C GLU A 53 -13.98 -8.22 2.88
N LEU A 54 -12.87 -7.51 2.63
CA LEU A 54 -12.21 -7.48 1.33
C LEU A 54 -11.79 -8.91 0.92
N LEU A 55 -12.37 -9.43 -0.16
CA LEU A 55 -12.13 -10.80 -0.62
C LEU A 55 -11.01 -10.90 -1.64
N ALA A 56 -10.75 -9.84 -2.39
CA ALA A 56 -9.75 -9.80 -3.44
C ALA A 56 -8.95 -8.49 -3.41
N PHE A 57 -7.64 -8.60 -3.63
CA PHE A 57 -6.72 -7.49 -3.80
C PHE A 57 -5.76 -7.79 -4.96
N PRO A 58 -5.26 -6.79 -5.72
CA PRO A 58 -4.32 -7.02 -6.81
C PRO A 58 -3.08 -7.82 -6.37
N SER A 59 -2.88 -8.99 -6.97
CA SER A 59 -1.86 -9.96 -6.54
C SER A 59 -0.56 -9.93 -7.35
N SER A 60 -0.54 -9.27 -8.50
CA SER A 60 0.61 -9.24 -9.44
C SER A 60 1.44 -7.95 -9.36
N LEU A 61 1.27 -7.16 -8.29
CA LEU A 61 1.96 -5.89 -8.08
C LEU A 61 3.46 -6.11 -7.93
N SER A 62 4.26 -5.36 -8.68
CA SER A 62 5.71 -5.22 -8.47
C SER A 62 6.02 -3.99 -7.61
N TYR A 63 5.16 -2.98 -7.66
CA TYR A 63 5.26 -1.75 -6.88
C TYR A 63 3.95 -1.43 -6.17
N LEU A 64 4.03 -1.16 -4.86
CA LEU A 64 2.92 -0.69 -4.05
C LEU A 64 3.36 0.53 -3.22
N CYS A 65 2.72 1.67 -3.45
CA CYS A 65 2.90 2.87 -2.63
C CYS A 65 1.64 3.11 -1.81
N ILE A 66 1.81 3.38 -0.52
CA ILE A 66 0.72 3.75 0.38
C ILE A 66 1.12 5.06 1.06
N CYS A 67 0.41 6.13 0.72
CA CYS A 67 0.55 7.42 1.38
C CYS A 67 -0.45 7.49 2.54
N LEU A 68 0.01 7.89 3.71
CA LEU A 68 -0.75 7.83 4.96
C LEU A 68 -0.94 9.23 5.55
N SER A 69 -2.16 9.49 6.02
CA SER A 69 -2.42 10.59 6.95
C SER A 69 -1.94 10.24 8.37
N ASP A 70 -1.98 11.22 9.25
CA ASP A 70 -1.55 11.10 10.64
C ASP A 70 -2.57 10.39 11.56
N VAL A 71 -3.78 10.12 11.06
CA VAL A 71 -4.93 9.60 11.84
C VAL A 71 -5.34 8.17 11.50
N ILE A 72 -4.79 7.58 10.44
CA ILE A 72 -5.25 6.26 9.94
C ILE A 72 -4.44 5.08 10.48
N PHE A 73 -5.14 4.00 10.82
CA PHE A 73 -4.56 2.72 11.26
C PHE A 73 -4.75 1.65 10.18
N MET A 74 -3.64 1.18 9.60
CA MET A 74 -3.69 0.31 8.41
C MET A 74 -3.85 -1.18 8.67
N GLU A 75 -4.13 -1.59 9.90
CA GLU A 75 -4.12 -3.01 10.30
C GLU A 75 -5.04 -3.89 9.42
N GLY A 76 -6.28 -3.43 9.18
CA GLY A 76 -7.26 -4.17 8.38
C GLY A 76 -6.83 -4.37 6.92
N LEU A 77 -6.31 -3.33 6.27
CA LEU A 77 -5.83 -3.42 4.89
C LEU A 77 -4.53 -4.22 4.81
N MET A 78 -3.61 -4.04 5.76
CA MET A 78 -2.33 -4.77 5.78
C MET A 78 -2.57 -6.28 5.75
N ARG A 79 -3.52 -6.79 6.56
CA ARG A 79 -3.95 -8.20 6.56
C ARG A 79 -4.33 -8.73 5.17
N LYS A 80 -4.86 -7.86 4.31
CA LYS A 80 -5.29 -8.20 2.95
C LYS A 80 -4.20 -8.03 1.91
N ILE A 81 -3.21 -7.18 2.18
CA ILE A 81 -2.04 -7.02 1.31
C ILE A 81 -1.12 -8.25 1.46
N TYR A 82 -1.00 -8.89 2.65
CA TYR A 82 -0.07 -10.04 2.91
C TYR A 82 0.12 -11.02 1.73
N PRO A 83 -0.93 -11.54 1.09
CA PRO A 83 -0.80 -12.50 0.00
C PRO A 83 -0.02 -11.99 -1.23
N CYS A 84 -0.05 -10.68 -1.52
CA CYS A 84 0.60 -10.11 -2.69
C CYS A 84 2.06 -9.70 -2.46
N LEU A 85 2.58 -9.71 -1.23
CA LEU A 85 3.96 -9.24 -1.02
C LEU A 85 5.04 -10.17 -1.54
N SER A 86 4.69 -11.43 -1.82
CA SER A 86 5.60 -12.34 -2.50
C SER A 86 5.96 -11.86 -3.92
N SER A 87 5.10 -11.08 -4.57
CA SER A 87 5.32 -10.53 -5.92
C SER A 87 5.82 -9.07 -5.92
N ILE A 88 5.70 -8.38 -4.78
CA ILE A 88 6.15 -7.00 -4.63
C ILE A 88 7.67 -6.94 -4.57
N GLU A 89 8.27 -6.12 -5.43
CA GLU A 89 9.69 -5.80 -5.44
C GLU A 89 9.98 -4.56 -4.59
N VAL A 90 9.07 -3.58 -4.64
CA VAL A 90 9.18 -2.29 -3.97
C VAL A 90 7.86 -1.94 -3.29
N MET A 91 7.90 -1.75 -1.97
CA MET A 91 6.79 -1.18 -1.22
C MET A 91 7.22 0.12 -0.54
N HIS A 92 6.49 1.20 -0.80
CA HIS A 92 6.64 2.47 -0.10
C HIS A 92 5.48 2.68 0.87
N LEU A 93 5.81 2.92 2.13
CA LEU A 93 4.89 3.48 3.11
C LEU A 93 5.37 4.88 3.43
N ILE A 94 4.60 5.88 3.04
CA ILE A 94 4.92 7.30 3.18
C ILE A 94 3.94 7.89 4.20
N GLY A 95 4.44 8.41 5.31
CA GLY A 95 3.63 9.17 6.27
C GLY A 95 3.91 10.67 6.20
N GLU A 96 2.87 11.49 6.40
CA GLU A 96 3.04 12.94 6.57
C GLU A 96 3.83 13.26 7.86
N PRO A 97 4.77 14.23 7.84
CA PRO A 97 5.52 14.64 9.02
C PRO A 97 4.57 15.27 10.06
N ARG A 98 4.53 14.74 11.29
CA ARG A 98 3.77 15.39 12.38
C ARG A 98 4.52 16.62 12.91
N PRO A 99 3.90 17.81 12.96
CA PRO A 99 4.58 19.04 13.40
C PRO A 99 4.94 19.10 14.91
N ARG A 100 4.52 18.10 15.72
CA ARG A 100 4.81 18.05 17.16
C ARG A 100 5.83 16.99 17.58
N LEU A 101 6.31 16.19 16.63
CA LEU A 101 7.46 15.32 16.83
C LEU A 101 8.56 15.84 15.91
N HIS A 102 9.70 16.26 16.47
CA HIS A 102 10.87 16.62 15.68
C HIS A 102 11.47 15.36 15.03
N SER A 103 10.77 14.71 14.11
CA SER A 103 11.37 13.66 13.28
C SER A 103 10.54 13.28 12.06
N HIS A 104 11.10 13.66 10.90
CA HIS A 104 11.19 12.99 9.60
C HIS A 104 9.98 12.22 9.01
N THR A 105 9.69 12.55 7.75
CA THR A 105 8.96 11.70 6.78
C THR A 105 9.41 10.25 6.93
N ILE A 106 8.51 9.38 7.39
CA ILE A 106 8.76 7.94 7.39
C ILE A 106 8.49 7.47 5.97
N SER A 107 9.55 7.26 5.20
CA SER A 107 9.50 6.55 3.93
C SER A 107 10.13 5.18 4.16
N CYS A 108 9.30 4.17 4.46
CA CYS A 108 9.78 2.80 4.54
C CYS A 108 9.83 2.23 3.12
N LEU A 109 11.04 1.98 2.60
CA LEU A 109 11.24 1.18 1.41
C LEU A 109 11.44 -0.28 1.85
N CYS A 110 10.41 -1.11 1.66
CA CYS A 110 10.57 -2.56 1.77
C CYS A 110 10.96 -3.06 0.37
N ALA A 111 12.22 -3.45 0.20
CA ALA A 111 12.70 -4.09 -1.02
C ALA A 111 12.84 -5.59 -0.79
N ASN A 112 12.33 -6.40 -1.72
CA ASN A 112 12.42 -7.87 -1.68
C ASN A 112 13.84 -8.32 -2.08
N SER A 113 14.84 -7.95 -1.29
CA SER A 113 16.22 -8.45 -1.40
C SER A 113 16.38 -9.62 -0.45
N GLY A 114 16.71 -10.81 -0.97
CA GLY A 114 16.77 -12.10 -0.26
C GLY A 114 17.80 -12.25 0.86
N HIS A 115 17.97 -11.23 1.71
CA HIS A 115 18.81 -11.23 2.90
C HIS A 115 17.98 -10.79 4.12
N ARG A 116 17.97 -11.66 5.15
CA ARG A 116 17.22 -11.49 6.40
C ARG A 116 18.11 -10.81 7.44
N ASP A 117 17.98 -9.51 7.63
CA ASP A 117 18.58 -8.84 8.79
C ASP A 117 17.80 -7.59 9.23
N LEU A 118 17.54 -7.51 10.53
CA LEU A 118 16.94 -6.39 11.23
C LEU A 118 18.05 -5.44 11.70
N THR A 119 18.24 -4.27 11.07
CA THR A 119 19.13 -3.25 11.64
C THR A 119 18.37 -1.98 12.02
N LYS A 120 18.43 -1.63 13.30
CA LYS A 120 18.07 -0.29 13.79
C LYS A 120 19.20 0.67 13.39
N SER A 121 18.89 1.66 12.57
CA SER A 121 19.76 2.85 12.47
C SER A 121 19.62 3.68 13.75
N PRO A 122 20.73 4.17 14.34
CA PRO A 122 20.71 4.94 15.59
C PRO A 122 20.07 6.33 15.47
N ASN A 123 19.69 6.77 14.26
CA ASN A 123 18.96 8.03 14.05
C ASN A 123 17.59 7.75 13.39
N GLU A 124 16.55 7.74 14.22
CA GLU A 124 15.14 8.04 13.94
C GLU A 124 14.56 7.66 12.56
N THR A 125 14.59 6.38 12.19
CA THR A 125 13.74 5.87 11.10
C THR A 125 13.31 4.45 11.43
N LEU A 126 12.01 4.25 11.68
CA LEU A 126 11.43 2.91 11.83
C LEU A 126 11.22 2.34 10.43
N THR A 127 12.24 1.70 9.87
CA THR A 127 12.10 0.90 8.65
C THR A 127 11.33 -0.38 9.00
N CYS A 128 10.10 -0.53 8.49
CA CYS A 128 9.37 -1.78 8.59
C CYS A 128 10.08 -2.84 7.73
N ILE A 129 10.85 -3.74 8.34
CA ILE A 129 11.42 -4.89 7.65
C ILE A 129 10.50 -6.10 7.89
N TRP A 130 10.07 -6.73 6.81
CA TRP A 130 9.34 -7.98 6.80
C TRP A 130 10.18 -9.08 7.47
N VAL A 131 9.76 -9.53 8.65
CA VAL A 131 10.31 -10.74 9.28
C VAL A 131 9.16 -11.73 9.39
N THR A 132 9.24 -12.82 8.61
CA THR A 132 8.42 -14.03 8.76
C THR A 132 8.78 -14.76 10.05
#